data_AF-A0ABD0PM63-F1
#
_entry.id   AF-A0ABD0PM63-F1
#
_cell.length_a   1.000
_cell.length_b   1.000
_cell.length_c   1.000
_cell.angle_alpha   90.00
_cell.angle_beta   90.00
_cell.angle_gamma   90.00
#
_symmetry.space_group_name_H-M   'P 1'
#
loop_
_entity.id
_entity.type
_entity.pdbx_description
1 polymer ?
#
loop_
_entity_poly.entity_id
_entity_poly.type
_entity_poly.pdbx_seq_one_letter_code
_entity_poly.pdbx_strand_id
1 'polypeptide(L)' 'DLSTENLHFLSSRQALADLAHFRTVTAESRGLTNSKWVAFGGSYPGSLAAWFRLKYPQLVHASVATSAPVHATVNFP' A
#
# COMPACT_ATOMS: atom_id res chain seq x y z
N ASP A 1 3.03 8.71 23.69
CA ASP A 1 3.20 10.09 23.16
C ASP A 1 3.67 9.98 21.70
N LEU A 2 3.92 11.09 20.99
CA LEU A 2 4.46 11.07 19.62
C LEU A 2 6.00 11.05 19.60
N SER A 3 6.63 10.41 20.59
CA SER A 3 8.08 10.25 20.59
C SER A 3 8.53 9.41 19.40
N THR A 4 9.75 9.66 18.92
CA THR A 4 10.35 8.88 17.83
C THR A 4 10.42 7.38 18.15
N GLU A 5 10.66 7.03 19.41
CA GLU A 5 10.62 5.65 19.89
C GLU A 5 9.24 5.02 19.63
N ASN A 6 8.14 5.72 19.92
CA ASN A 6 6.79 5.22 19.68
C ASN A 6 6.39 5.18 18.19
N LEU A 7 7.18 5.79 17.29
CA LEU A 7 6.95 5.80 15.84
C LEU A 7 7.79 4.76 15.09
N HIS A 8 8.45 3.82 15.77
CA HIS A 8 9.31 2.82 15.13
C HIS A 8 8.61 1.95 14.07
N PHE A 9 7.28 1.81 14.13
CA PHE A 9 6.49 1.12 13.10
C PHE A 9 6.00 2.02 11.95
N LEU A 10 6.11 3.34 12.07
CA LEU A 10 5.64 4.29 11.06
C LEU A 10 6.54 4.23 9.82
N SER A 11 6.21 3.35 8.88
CA SER A 11 6.92 3.21 7.61
C SER A 11 6.00 2.79 6.48
N SER A 12 6.35 3.17 5.25
CA SER A 12 5.63 2.72 4.05
C SER A 12 5.69 1.20 3.87
N ARG A 13 6.78 0.55 4.28
CA ARG A 13 6.91 -0.91 4.28
C ARG A 13 5.85 -1.56 5.18
N GLN A 14 5.66 -1.04 6.38
CA GLN A 14 4.65 -1.57 7.30
C GLN A 14 3.23 -1.30 6.78
N ALA A 15 2.96 -0.10 6.27
CA ALA A 15 1.66 0.21 5.67
C ALA A 15 1.31 -0.72 4.49
N LEU A 16 2.28 -1.10 3.66
CA LEU A 16 2.06 -2.06 2.58
C LEU A 16 1.79 -3.50 3.11
N ALA A 17 2.46 -3.89 4.19
CA ALA A 17 2.19 -5.17 4.86
C ALA A 17 0.78 -5.21 5.46
N ASP A 18 0.33 -4.09 6.05
CA ASP A 18 -1.03 -3.96 6.58
C ASP A 18 -2.08 -4.06 5.46
N LEU A 19 -1.84 -3.43 4.29
CA LEU A 19 -2.70 -3.58 3.11
C LEU A 19 -2.78 -5.04 2.61
N ALA A 20 -1.65 -5.75 2.60
CA ALA A 20 -1.59 -7.16 2.21
C ALA A 20 -2.40 -8.04 3.17
N HIS A 21 -2.27 -7.79 4.47
CA HIS A 21 -3.02 -8.48 5.51
C HIS A 21 -4.52 -8.19 5.40
N PHE A 22 -4.90 -6.91 5.32
CA PHE A 22 -6.29 -6.48 5.14
C PHE A 22 -6.94 -7.13 3.92
N ARG A 23 -6.27 -7.10 2.76
CA ARG A 23 -6.78 -7.74 1.54
C ARG A 23 -7.02 -9.22 1.77
N THR A 24 -6.06 -9.93 2.36
CA THR A 24 -6.11 -11.39 2.54
C THR A 24 -7.27 -11.79 3.44
N VAL A 25 -7.35 -11.19 4.63
CA VAL A 25 -8.44 -11.45 5.59
C VAL A 25 -9.81 -11.06 5.02
N THR A 26 -9.89 -9.93 4.32
CA THR A 26 -11.15 -9.51 3.67
C THR A 26 -11.56 -10.46 2.57
N ALA A 27 -10.61 -10.94 1.76
CA ALA A 27 -10.90 -11.87 0.69
C ALA A 27 -11.40 -13.22 1.22
N GLU A 28 -10.82 -13.73 2.29
CA GLU A 28 -11.27 -14.97 2.93
C GLU A 28 -12.64 -14.80 3.59
N SER A 29 -12.81 -13.78 4.44
CA SER A 29 -14.05 -13.56 5.21
C SER A 29 -15.26 -13.21 4.33
N ARG A 30 -15.04 -12.70 3.13
CA ARG A 30 -16.11 -12.31 2.19
C ARG A 30 -16.25 -13.24 0.98
N GLY A 31 -15.46 -14.33 0.90
CA GLY A 31 -15.49 -15.24 -0.25
C GLY A 31 -14.98 -14.60 -1.56
N LEU A 32 -14.08 -13.61 -1.48
CA LEU A 32 -13.51 -12.87 -2.61
C LEU A 32 -12.08 -13.34 -2.96
N THR A 33 -11.67 -14.53 -2.54
CA THR A 33 -10.31 -15.10 -2.77
C THR A 33 -9.92 -15.13 -4.25
N ASN A 34 -10.88 -15.44 -5.13
CA ASN A 34 -10.70 -15.49 -6.58
C ASN A 34 -11.02 -14.16 -7.29
N SER A 35 -11.40 -13.12 -6.55
CA SER A 35 -11.75 -11.82 -7.13
C SER A 35 -10.51 -11.04 -7.54
N LYS A 36 -10.64 -10.23 -8.60
CA LYS A 36 -9.63 -9.25 -9.01
C LYS A 36 -9.73 -8.02 -8.10
N TRP A 37 -8.62 -7.63 -7.49
CA TRP A 37 -8.53 -6.45 -6.64
C TRP A 37 -7.81 -5.32 -7.36
N VAL A 38 -8.33 -4.09 -7.24
CA VAL A 38 -7.71 -2.88 -7.79
C VAL A 38 -7.45 -1.90 -6.66
N ALA A 39 -6.20 -1.44 -6.52
CA ALA A 39 -5.81 -0.47 -5.51
C ALA A 39 -5.93 0.96 -6.05
N PHE A 40 -6.54 1.88 -5.30
CA PHE A 40 -6.67 3.28 -5.67
C PHE A 40 -6.00 4.16 -4.63
N GLY A 41 -5.36 5.24 -5.07
CA GLY A 41 -4.81 6.25 -4.17
C GLY A 41 -4.34 7.49 -4.90
N GLY A 42 -4.35 8.63 -4.19
CA GLY A 42 -3.82 9.90 -4.67
C GLY A 42 -2.69 10.42 -3.78
N SER A 43 -1.71 11.15 -4.34
CA SER A 43 -0.54 11.65 -3.59
C SER A 43 0.22 10.50 -2.91
N TYR A 44 0.58 10.59 -1.63
CA TYR A 44 1.23 9.51 -0.89
C TYR A 44 0.46 8.18 -0.94
N PRO A 45 -0.87 8.13 -0.71
CA PRO A 45 -1.68 6.93 -0.99
C PRO A 45 -1.57 6.42 -2.43
N GLY A 46 -1.36 7.31 -3.41
CA GLY A 46 -1.08 6.92 -4.79
C GLY A 46 0.25 6.19 -4.93
N SER A 47 1.30 6.67 -4.24
CA SER A 47 2.58 5.95 -4.15
C SER A 47 2.39 4.58 -3.49
N LEU A 48 1.62 4.50 -2.40
CA LEU A 48 1.27 3.23 -1.77
C LEU A 48 0.50 2.30 -2.72
N ALA A 49 -0.48 2.79 -3.48
CA ALA A 49 -1.24 1.98 -4.44
C ALA A 49 -0.33 1.39 -5.53
N ALA A 50 0.58 2.21 -6.09
CA ALA A 50 1.57 1.75 -7.07
C ALA A 50 2.53 0.71 -6.47
N TRP A 51 3.08 0.99 -5.28
CA TRP A 51 3.99 0.07 -4.61
C TRP A 51 3.32 -1.21 -4.13
N PHE A 52 2.03 -1.16 -3.77
CA PHE A 52 1.28 -2.34 -3.36
C PHE A 52 1.12 -3.31 -4.54
N ARG A 53 0.76 -2.79 -5.72
CA ARG A 53 0.74 -3.59 -6.96
C ARG A 53 2.12 -4.14 -7.31
N LEU A 54 3.18 -3.37 -7.11
CA LEU A 54 4.55 -3.78 -7.41
C LEU A 54 5.06 -4.88 -6.46
N LYS A 55 4.84 -4.74 -5.15
CA LYS A 55 5.38 -5.63 -4.11
C LYS A 55 4.51 -6.86 -3.83
N TYR A 56 3.20 -6.76 -4.07
CA TYR A 56 2.25 -7.85 -3.85
C TYR A 56 1.42 -8.15 -5.12
N PRO A 57 2.08 -8.47 -6.25
CA PRO A 57 1.42 -8.68 -7.54
C PRO A 57 0.38 -9.82 -7.53
N GLN A 58 0.52 -10.78 -6.61
CA GLN A 58 -0.39 -11.89 -6.40
C GLN A 58 -1.68 -11.49 -5.65
N LEU A 59 -1.68 -10.37 -4.93
CA LEU A 59 -2.82 -9.92 -4.13
C LEU A 59 -3.65 -8.83 -4.83
N VAL A 60 -2.99 -8.01 -5.65
CA VAL A 60 -3.63 -6.88 -6.36
C VAL A 60 -3.36 -6.99 -7.86
N HIS A 61 -4.43 -6.93 -8.65
CA HIS A 61 -4.34 -7.10 -10.09
C HIS A 61 -3.88 -5.83 -10.81
N ALA A 62 -4.37 -4.67 -10.38
CA ALA A 62 -4.06 -3.37 -10.97
C ALA A 62 -4.06 -2.26 -9.91
N SER A 63 -3.46 -1.11 -10.23
CA SER A 63 -3.48 0.07 -9.36
C SER A 63 -3.71 1.35 -10.15
N VAL A 64 -4.48 2.28 -9.57
CA VAL A 64 -4.64 3.65 -10.04
C VAL A 64 -3.96 4.58 -9.02
N ALA A 65 -2.83 5.14 -9.43
CA ALA A 65 -1.96 5.98 -8.62
C ALA A 65 -1.99 7.42 -9.13
N THR A 66 -2.92 8.23 -8.65
CA THR A 66 -3.10 9.61 -9.14
C THR A 66 -2.14 10.57 -8.43
N SER A 67 -1.48 11.46 -9.17
CA SER A 67 -0.51 12.44 -8.64
C SER A 67 0.50 11.83 -7.65
N ALA A 68 0.93 10.59 -7.92
CA ALA A 68 1.75 9.81 -7.00
C ALA A 68 3.24 10.14 -7.16
N PRO A 69 3.93 10.64 -6.13
CA PRO A 69 5.39 10.78 -6.16
C PRO A 69 6.04 9.40 -5.96
N VAL A 70 6.01 8.56 -7.01
CA VAL A 70 6.57 7.18 -6.95
C VAL A 70 8.10 7.16 -7.00
N HIS A 71 8.70 8.21 -7.55
CA HIS A 71 10.14 8.46 -7.52
C HIS A 71 10.48 9.28 -6.29
N ALA A 72 10.64 8.61 -5.16
CA ALA A 72 11.08 9.27 -3.93
C ALA A 72 12.54 9.74 -4.10
N THR A 73 12.76 11.04 -4.06
CA THR A 73 14.09 11.65 -4.02
C THR A 73 14.43 12.00 -2.58
N VAL A 74 15.60 11.56 -2.11
CA VAL A 74 16.05 11.86 -0.74
C VAL A 74 16.32 13.37 -0.56
N ASN A 75 16.86 14.01 -1.61
CA ASN A 75 17.06 15.45 -1.68
C ASN A 75 16.27 15.97 -2.89
N PHE A 76 15.20 16.72 -2.63
CA PHE A 76 14.61 17.56 -3.67
C PHE A 76 15.54 18.77 -3.89
N PRO A 77 15.87 19.13 -5.14
CA PRO A 77 16.73 20.29 -5.43
C PRO A 77 16.12 21.61 -4.93
#